data_AF-A0A7S2AA35-F1
#
_entry.id   AF-A0A7S2AA35-F1
#
_cell.length_a   1.000
_cell.length_b   1.000
_cell.length_c   1.000
_cell.angle_alpha   90.00
_cell.angle_beta   90.00
_cell.angle_gamma   90.00
#
_symmetry.space_group_name_H-M   'P 1'
#
loop_
_entity.id
_entity.type
_entity.pdbx_description
1 polymer ?
#
loop_
_entity_poly.entity_id
_entity_poly.type
_entity_poly.pdbx_seq_one_letter_code
_entity_poly.pdbx_strand_id
1 'polypeptide(L)'
;FGKIDGIRDALVGAVGGNDESLSSYKIVTGGMLGTGSWEDELKVIGPPNTCSSSVPAELDDSIEHISSKQLPIGPLLKESTSLIQHKEGLYLIICGVKGEQCDSLEVLSTVQAQGNIVTLWTCPNISGEDQYAENISDHMIACEKETIDDLTSAYQEDRRFGAIVVDHSVPLTMIKMMNSVVRMGCGGEWCREQTEDPQVRLLSNHALILAFITDSSEEVRTRKHNFLDRVRKELGEDPLFRAEIVMKNTHNEGVQMEVGIISEDEDFFSKLYNITRNVEVTAGLDIEVRKILGARLKPQNDYNPRFFRLEDYDPEPGKKQYSEQSPIGRQSLFQLKVKAGQEISRLPIQNALLVACSTVNHQVNEVRTITEIGSGIISSALSPEGSAILVWDGNSRVDINLFSFDDKEENANAFLEVLTTKLNMDVVQRDEQPRGTGRVINFLSDIKNTPLLEQEQEKQTGPSKEDGKEYPSARTRNDYDGDEF
;
A
#
# COMPACT_ATOMS: atom_id res chain seq x y z
N PHE A 1 -14.02 -7.61 16.26
CA PHE A 1 -13.66 -6.31 15.67
C PHE A 1 -14.30 -5.16 16.42
N GLY A 2 -15.63 -5.03 16.53
CA GLY A 2 -16.26 -3.90 17.28
C GLY A 2 -15.85 -3.65 18.75
N LYS A 3 -15.29 -4.65 19.45
CA LYS A 3 -14.69 -4.42 20.80
C LYS A 3 -13.35 -3.69 20.75
N ILE A 4 -12.57 -3.86 19.66
CA ILE A 4 -11.30 -3.16 19.46
C ILE A 4 -11.59 -1.70 19.12
N ASP A 5 -12.58 -1.44 18.27
CA ASP A 5 -13.00 -0.09 17.91
C ASP A 5 -13.50 0.67 19.15
N GLY A 6 -14.34 0.03 19.98
CA GLY A 6 -14.77 0.65 21.25
C GLY A 6 -13.64 0.92 22.25
N ILE A 7 -12.58 0.10 22.28
CA ILE A 7 -11.39 0.34 23.13
C ILE A 7 -10.56 1.49 22.56
N ARG A 8 -10.37 1.52 21.23
CA ARG A 8 -9.69 2.61 20.52
C ARG A 8 -10.37 3.94 20.80
N ASP A 9 -11.68 4.01 20.61
CA ASP A 9 -12.45 5.25 20.78
C ASP A 9 -12.42 5.72 22.25
N ALA A 10 -12.48 4.79 23.21
CA ALA A 10 -12.34 5.11 24.63
C ALA A 10 -10.93 5.66 24.98
N LEU A 11 -9.87 5.10 24.38
CA LEU A 11 -8.50 5.58 24.56
C LEU A 11 -8.31 6.99 23.97
N VAL A 12 -8.79 7.21 22.75
CA VAL A 12 -8.76 8.52 22.07
C VAL A 12 -9.48 9.58 22.91
N GLY A 13 -10.69 9.27 23.37
CA GLY A 13 -11.45 10.16 24.24
C GLY A 13 -10.75 10.43 25.58
N ALA A 14 -10.10 9.42 26.18
CA ALA A 14 -9.41 9.57 27.46
C ALA A 14 -8.18 10.49 27.40
N VAL A 15 -7.49 10.54 26.24
CA VAL A 15 -6.36 11.45 26.01
C VAL A 15 -6.77 12.80 25.42
N GLY A 16 -8.08 13.03 25.23
CA GLY A 16 -8.62 14.27 24.67
C GLY A 16 -8.43 14.42 23.16
N GLY A 17 -8.20 13.32 22.45
CA GLY A 17 -8.09 13.28 20.98
C GLY A 17 -9.44 13.08 20.29
N ASN A 18 -9.41 13.08 18.95
CA ASN A 18 -10.48 12.71 18.04
C ASN A 18 -9.95 11.76 16.94
N ASP A 19 -10.81 11.28 16.05
CA ASP A 19 -10.39 10.39 14.96
C ASP A 19 -9.37 11.03 14.02
N GLU A 20 -9.40 12.36 13.85
CA GLU A 20 -8.42 13.11 13.05
C GLU A 20 -7.03 13.15 13.68
N SER A 21 -6.94 12.96 15.00
CA SER A 21 -5.68 12.93 15.76
C SER A 21 -5.07 11.52 15.85
N LEU A 22 -5.75 10.51 15.30
CA LEU A 22 -5.25 9.15 15.28
C LEU A 22 -4.19 8.98 14.20
N SER A 23 -3.05 8.40 14.58
CA SER A 23 -2.08 7.85 13.64
C SER A 23 -1.98 6.35 13.87
N SER A 24 -2.14 5.55 12.82
CA SER A 24 -1.84 4.12 12.86
C SER A 24 -0.50 3.85 12.18
N TYR A 25 0.30 2.96 12.76
CA TYR A 25 1.55 2.52 12.14
C TYR A 25 1.67 1.01 12.28
N LYS A 26 2.14 0.37 11.21
CA LYS A 26 2.46 -1.04 11.19
C LYS A 26 3.91 -1.20 11.63
N ILE A 27 4.11 -1.87 12.75
CA ILE A 27 5.45 -2.28 13.19
C ILE A 27 5.86 -3.47 12.30
N VAL A 28 6.80 -3.23 11.40
CA VAL A 28 7.49 -4.30 10.69
C VAL A 28 8.75 -4.58 11.50
N THR A 29 8.79 -5.71 12.20
CA THR A 29 9.95 -6.12 13.01
C THR A 29 11.12 -6.47 12.09
N GLY A 30 11.91 -5.45 11.74
CA GLY A 30 13.25 -5.57 11.19
C GLY A 30 14.04 -4.44 11.85
N GLY A 31 14.96 -4.81 12.75
CA GLY A 31 15.64 -3.92 13.69
C GLY A 31 16.05 -2.58 13.09
N MET A 32 15.76 -1.51 13.81
CA MET A 32 16.14 -0.16 13.42
C MET A 32 17.64 0.03 13.66
N LEU A 33 18.36 0.51 12.64
CA LEU A 33 19.74 0.99 12.80
C LEU A 33 19.75 2.12 13.84
N GLY A 34 20.58 2.00 14.87
CA GLY A 34 20.78 3.04 15.90
C GLY A 34 20.30 2.68 17.31
N THR A 35 19.54 1.61 17.52
CA THR A 35 19.23 1.12 18.88
C THR A 35 20.46 0.43 19.46
N GLY A 36 20.75 0.57 20.76
CA GLY A 36 21.90 -0.10 21.39
C GLY A 36 21.88 -1.64 21.27
N SER A 37 20.71 -2.23 20.96
CA SER A 37 20.47 -3.66 20.76
C SER A 37 20.53 -4.13 19.31
N TRP A 38 20.75 -3.25 18.33
CA TRP A 38 20.62 -3.59 16.91
C TRP A 38 21.51 -4.76 16.47
N GLU A 39 22.73 -4.88 17.03
CA GLU A 39 23.67 -5.96 16.72
C GLU A 39 23.21 -7.34 17.22
N ASP A 40 22.49 -7.37 18.35
CA ASP A 40 21.94 -8.60 18.92
C ASP A 40 20.62 -8.99 18.24
N GLU A 41 19.81 -8.00 17.88
CA GLU A 41 18.59 -8.21 17.10
C GLU A 41 18.92 -8.76 15.71
N LEU A 42 19.97 -8.27 15.04
CA LEU A 42 20.43 -8.78 13.74
C LEU A 42 20.73 -10.28 13.73
N LYS A 43 21.10 -10.86 14.88
CA LYS A 43 21.37 -12.30 14.99
C LYS A 43 20.08 -13.15 14.98
N VAL A 44 18.94 -12.53 15.28
CA VAL A 44 17.61 -13.16 15.34
C VAL A 44 16.76 -12.74 14.13
N ILE A 45 17.08 -11.62 13.50
CA ILE A 45 16.41 -11.10 12.31
C ILE A 45 16.91 -11.83 11.06
N GLY A 46 16.07 -12.75 10.61
CA GLY A 46 16.12 -13.39 9.30
C GLY A 46 14.78 -14.08 9.08
N PRO A 47 14.32 -14.26 7.82
CA PRO A 47 13.05 -14.94 7.59
C PRO A 47 13.12 -16.36 8.19
N PRO A 48 12.21 -16.76 9.10
CA PRO A 48 11.98 -18.19 9.32
C PRO A 48 11.61 -18.80 7.96
N ASN A 49 12.12 -20.01 7.67
CA ASN A 49 11.98 -20.74 6.40
C ASN A 49 10.53 -21.12 6.00
N THR A 50 9.52 -20.39 6.46
CA THR A 50 8.12 -20.60 6.14
C THR A 50 7.50 -19.27 5.72
N CYS A 51 7.58 -18.98 4.43
CA CYS A 51 6.72 -17.99 3.79
C CYS A 51 5.26 -18.44 3.94
N SER A 52 4.51 -17.83 4.86
CA SER A 52 3.05 -17.87 4.84
C SER A 52 2.56 -16.45 4.63
N SER A 53 2.11 -16.19 3.40
CA SER A 53 1.64 -14.90 2.94
C SER A 53 0.27 -14.58 3.53
N SER A 54 0.19 -13.54 4.35
CA SER A 54 -0.99 -12.68 4.40
C SER A 54 -0.59 -11.27 4.85
N VAL A 55 -0.69 -10.33 3.93
CA VAL A 55 -0.59 -8.89 4.21
C VAL A 55 -1.96 -8.29 3.89
N PRO A 56 -2.70 -7.77 4.86
CA PRO A 56 -3.76 -6.81 4.59
C PRO A 56 -3.11 -5.44 4.31
N ALA A 57 -3.59 -4.78 3.26
CA ALA A 57 -3.27 -3.39 2.97
C ALA A 57 -4.44 -2.55 3.47
N GLU A 58 -4.16 -1.60 4.37
CA GLU A 58 -5.06 -0.49 4.69
C GLU A 58 -4.21 0.79 4.70
N LEU A 59 -4.64 1.78 3.92
CA LEU A 59 -4.15 3.15 3.92
C LEU A 59 -5.38 4.04 3.94
N ASP A 60 -5.52 4.78 5.04
CA ASP A 60 -6.55 5.79 5.25
C ASP A 60 -6.09 7.13 4.67
N ASP A 61 -6.98 7.83 3.98
CA ASP A 61 -6.90 9.26 3.66
C ASP A 61 -8.32 9.73 3.30
N SER A 62 -8.98 10.43 4.21
CA SER A 62 -10.29 11.03 3.99
C SER A 62 -10.15 12.49 3.52
N ILE A 63 -10.74 12.79 2.36
CA ILE A 63 -10.95 14.16 1.87
C ILE A 63 -12.40 14.29 1.41
N GLU A 64 -13.14 15.22 2.01
CA GLU A 64 -14.54 15.52 1.67
C GLU A 64 -14.71 16.28 0.35
N HIS A 65 -15.88 16.04 -0.25
CA HIS A 65 -16.32 16.46 -1.59
C HIS A 65 -16.48 17.97 -1.79
N ILE A 66 -16.03 18.45 -2.96
CA ILE A 66 -16.51 19.71 -3.57
C ILE A 66 -16.89 19.49 -5.04
N SER A 67 -18.01 20.11 -5.39
CA SER A 67 -18.77 20.06 -6.64
C SER A 67 -18.09 20.71 -7.86
N SER A 68 -18.19 19.99 -8.98
CA SER A 68 -18.05 20.37 -10.40
C SER A 68 -16.92 21.32 -10.80
N LYS A 69 -15.70 20.78 -10.92
CA LYS A 69 -14.71 21.22 -11.93
C LYS A 69 -14.29 19.98 -12.71
N GLN A 70 -14.20 20.11 -14.04
CA GLN A 70 -14.02 18.98 -14.97
C GLN A 70 -12.91 18.04 -14.52
N LEU A 71 -13.23 16.76 -14.49
CA LEU A 71 -12.33 15.70 -14.12
C LEU A 71 -11.21 15.57 -15.16
N PRO A 72 -9.94 15.40 -14.76
CA PRO A 72 -8.79 15.36 -15.68
C PRO A 72 -8.65 14.05 -16.48
N ILE A 73 -9.76 13.44 -16.91
CA ILE A 73 -9.78 12.16 -17.64
C ILE A 73 -9.12 12.31 -19.01
N GLY A 74 -9.40 13.43 -19.70
CA GLY A 74 -8.99 13.66 -21.08
C GLY A 74 -7.49 13.48 -21.35
N PRO A 75 -6.61 14.25 -20.67
CA PRO A 75 -5.17 14.17 -20.89
C PRO A 75 -4.59 12.78 -20.62
N LEU A 76 -4.96 12.15 -19.49
CA LEU A 76 -4.44 10.83 -19.15
C LEU A 76 -4.92 9.76 -20.12
N LEU A 77 -6.21 9.75 -20.46
CA LEU A 77 -6.77 8.74 -21.35
C LEU A 77 -6.14 8.84 -22.74
N LYS A 78 -5.90 10.06 -23.23
CA LYS A 78 -5.21 10.31 -24.50
C LYS A 78 -3.79 9.79 -24.49
N GLU A 79 -2.98 10.12 -23.47
CA GLU A 79 -1.60 9.64 -23.38
C GLU A 79 -1.54 8.12 -23.16
N SER A 80 -2.47 7.56 -22.37
CA SER A 80 -2.52 6.12 -22.10
C SER A 80 -2.81 5.27 -23.33
N THR A 81 -3.36 5.84 -24.41
CA THR A 81 -3.51 5.12 -25.68
C THR A 81 -2.18 4.64 -26.26
N SER A 82 -1.04 5.23 -25.86
CA SER A 82 0.29 4.75 -26.27
C SER A 82 0.68 3.40 -25.67
N LEU A 83 0.00 2.94 -24.61
CA LEU A 83 0.19 1.59 -24.04
C LEU A 83 -0.48 0.50 -24.89
N ILE A 84 -1.32 0.87 -25.86
CA ILE A 84 -2.04 -0.09 -26.70
C ILE A 84 -1.13 -0.49 -27.84
N GLN A 85 -0.69 -1.75 -27.85
CA GLN A 85 0.22 -2.26 -28.88
C GLN A 85 -0.48 -2.49 -30.23
N HIS A 86 -1.77 -2.83 -30.21
CA HIS A 86 -2.57 -3.11 -31.40
C HIS A 86 -3.48 -1.93 -31.76
N LYS A 87 -3.07 -1.13 -32.76
CA LYS A 87 -3.83 0.06 -33.22
C LYS A 87 -5.19 -0.25 -33.86
N GLU A 88 -5.43 -1.50 -34.24
CA GLU A 88 -6.66 -1.95 -34.92
C GLU A 88 -7.66 -2.63 -33.96
N GLY A 89 -7.31 -2.73 -32.67
CA GLY A 89 -8.18 -3.35 -31.66
C GLY A 89 -9.42 -2.54 -31.33
N LEU A 90 -10.42 -3.21 -30.77
CA LEU A 90 -11.62 -2.57 -30.23
C LEU A 90 -11.34 -1.95 -28.86
N TYR A 91 -11.94 -0.79 -28.59
CA TYR A 91 -11.95 -0.11 -27.31
C TYR A 91 -13.29 -0.37 -26.65
N LEU A 92 -13.29 -1.12 -25.56
CA LEU A 92 -14.48 -1.30 -24.73
C LEU A 92 -14.55 -0.17 -23.70
N ILE A 93 -15.59 0.64 -23.73
CA ILE A 93 -15.81 1.70 -22.75
C ILE A 93 -17.04 1.34 -21.93
N ILE A 94 -16.86 1.23 -20.62
CA ILE A 94 -17.95 0.94 -19.68
C ILE A 94 -18.33 2.27 -19.03
N CYS A 95 -19.58 2.68 -19.23
CA CYS A 95 -20.14 3.94 -18.76
C CYS A 95 -21.21 3.69 -17.68
N GLY A 96 -21.63 4.77 -17.02
CA GLY A 96 -22.73 4.79 -16.06
C GLY A 96 -24.10 4.50 -16.70
N VAL A 97 -25.17 5.09 -16.18
CA VAL A 97 -26.51 4.83 -16.70
C VAL A 97 -26.66 5.44 -18.09
N LYS A 98 -27.34 4.74 -19.00
CA LYS A 98 -27.59 5.23 -20.35
C LYS A 98 -28.28 6.60 -20.32
N GLY A 99 -27.65 7.59 -20.96
CA GLY A 99 -28.12 8.98 -20.99
C GLY A 99 -27.37 9.91 -20.04
N GLU A 100 -26.57 9.37 -19.13
CA GLU A 100 -25.60 10.15 -18.36
C GLU A 100 -24.36 10.50 -19.18
N GLN A 101 -23.62 11.51 -18.74
CA GLN A 101 -22.36 11.90 -19.35
C GLN A 101 -21.29 10.83 -19.09
N CYS A 102 -20.64 10.36 -20.15
CA CYS A 102 -19.51 9.43 -20.07
C CYS A 102 -18.26 10.11 -20.63
N ASP A 103 -17.42 10.65 -19.74
CA ASP A 103 -16.27 11.47 -20.11
C ASP A 103 -15.24 10.67 -20.91
N SER A 104 -15.04 9.39 -20.57
CA SER A 104 -14.13 8.50 -21.29
C SER A 104 -14.56 8.27 -22.74
N LEU A 105 -15.87 8.19 -23.00
CA LEU A 105 -16.42 8.03 -24.35
C LEU A 105 -16.22 9.30 -25.17
N GLU A 106 -16.51 10.47 -24.59
CA GLU A 106 -16.29 11.76 -25.25
C GLU A 106 -14.84 11.91 -25.69
N VAL A 107 -13.89 11.67 -24.77
CA VAL A 107 -12.46 11.78 -25.05
C VAL A 107 -12.02 10.79 -26.13
N LEU A 108 -12.36 9.50 -26.01
CA LEU A 108 -11.90 8.49 -26.97
C LEU A 108 -12.51 8.68 -28.36
N SER A 109 -13.72 9.23 -28.45
CA SER A 109 -14.34 9.56 -29.74
C SER A 109 -13.58 10.62 -30.54
N THR A 110 -12.76 11.45 -29.87
CA THR A 110 -11.90 12.45 -30.53
C THR A 110 -10.54 11.90 -30.96
N VAL A 111 -10.05 10.85 -30.29
CA VAL A 111 -8.72 10.29 -30.50
C VAL A 111 -8.75 9.13 -31.49
N GLN A 112 -9.84 8.35 -31.51
CA GLN A 112 -9.95 7.11 -32.27
C GLN A 112 -11.01 7.19 -33.38
N ALA A 113 -10.83 6.37 -34.41
CA ALA A 113 -11.86 6.20 -35.42
C ALA A 113 -13.11 5.60 -34.78
N GLN A 114 -14.28 6.22 -35.01
CA GLN A 114 -15.56 5.84 -34.38
C GLN A 114 -15.91 4.34 -34.54
N GLY A 115 -15.41 3.67 -35.58
CA GLY A 115 -15.64 2.24 -35.83
C GLY A 115 -14.91 1.27 -34.88
N ASN A 116 -14.01 1.76 -34.01
CA ASN A 116 -13.25 0.94 -33.07
C ASN A 116 -13.77 1.01 -31.63
N ILE A 117 -14.83 1.75 -31.35
CA ILE A 117 -15.33 1.96 -29.99
C ILE A 117 -16.62 1.17 -29.77
N VAL A 118 -16.63 0.35 -28.73
CA VAL A 118 -17.81 -0.37 -28.23
C VAL A 118 -18.13 0.20 -26.86
N THR A 119 -19.35 0.69 -26.68
CA THR A 119 -19.79 1.28 -25.41
C THR A 119 -20.76 0.34 -24.71
N LEU A 120 -20.46 -0.02 -23.48
CA LEU A 120 -21.37 -0.71 -22.56
C LEU A 120 -21.93 0.30 -21.56
N TRP A 121 -23.24 0.38 -21.49
CA TRP A 121 -23.92 1.21 -20.50
C TRP A 121 -24.36 0.34 -19.32
N THR A 122 -24.34 0.93 -18.12
CA THR A 122 -24.89 0.26 -16.95
C THR A 122 -26.40 0.07 -17.14
N CYS A 123 -26.90 -1.13 -16.85
CA CYS A 123 -28.33 -1.41 -16.95
C CYS A 123 -29.13 -0.52 -15.96
N PRO A 124 -30.23 0.12 -16.40
CA PRO A 124 -31.02 1.01 -15.53
C PRO A 124 -31.55 0.35 -14.25
N ASN A 125 -31.75 -0.97 -14.27
CA ASN A 125 -32.34 -1.72 -13.17
C ASN A 125 -31.37 -2.04 -12.02
N ILE A 126 -30.07 -1.72 -12.17
CA ILE A 126 -29.02 -2.02 -11.18
C ILE A 126 -28.31 -0.78 -10.64
N SER A 127 -28.71 0.42 -11.08
CA SER A 127 -28.08 1.69 -10.69
C SER A 127 -28.68 2.31 -9.42
N GLY A 128 -29.70 1.69 -8.81
CA GLY A 128 -30.35 2.19 -7.60
C GLY A 128 -29.59 1.87 -6.30
N GLU A 129 -29.82 2.69 -5.27
CA GLU A 129 -29.18 2.59 -3.94
C GLU A 129 -29.60 1.33 -3.15
N ASP A 130 -30.72 0.70 -3.51
CA ASP A 130 -31.23 -0.50 -2.84
C ASP A 130 -30.50 -1.76 -3.32
N GLN A 131 -29.22 -1.89 -2.97
CA GLN A 131 -28.42 -3.12 -3.18
C GLN A 131 -29.02 -4.38 -2.49
N TYR A 132 -30.11 -4.21 -1.73
CA TYR A 132 -30.79 -5.23 -0.95
C TYR A 132 -32.22 -5.52 -1.41
N ALA A 133 -32.66 -5.00 -2.56
CA ALA A 133 -33.96 -5.35 -3.11
C ALA A 133 -34.06 -6.87 -3.37
N GLU A 134 -35.19 -7.49 -3.02
CA GLU A 134 -35.39 -8.95 -3.12
C GLU A 134 -35.14 -9.52 -4.53
N ASN A 135 -35.28 -8.69 -5.57
CA ASN A 135 -35.13 -9.09 -6.98
C ASN A 135 -33.81 -8.63 -7.62
N ILE A 136 -32.84 -8.13 -6.84
CA ILE A 136 -31.60 -7.58 -7.43
C ILE A 136 -30.79 -8.64 -8.16
N SER A 137 -30.80 -9.89 -7.67
CA SER A 137 -30.11 -11.01 -8.31
C SER A 137 -30.64 -11.29 -9.72
N ASP A 138 -31.97 -11.27 -9.91
CA ASP A 138 -32.58 -11.50 -11.21
C ASP A 138 -32.25 -10.38 -12.19
N HIS A 139 -32.23 -9.12 -11.71
CA HIS A 139 -31.82 -7.97 -12.51
C HIS A 139 -30.33 -8.03 -12.87
N MET A 140 -29.46 -8.47 -11.96
CA MET A 140 -28.03 -8.66 -12.24
C MET A 140 -27.82 -9.76 -13.29
N ILE A 141 -28.52 -10.89 -13.19
CA ILE A 141 -28.42 -11.98 -14.17
C ILE A 141 -28.92 -11.53 -15.55
N ALA A 142 -30.05 -10.82 -15.61
CA ALA A 142 -30.56 -10.28 -16.86
C ALA A 142 -29.59 -9.29 -17.50
N CYS A 143 -29.03 -8.38 -16.70
CA CYS A 143 -28.04 -7.41 -17.14
C CYS A 143 -26.72 -8.06 -17.59
N GLU A 144 -26.28 -9.11 -16.89
CA GLU A 144 -25.08 -9.86 -17.24
C GLU A 144 -25.26 -10.55 -18.59
N LYS A 145 -26.43 -11.16 -18.82
CA LYS A 145 -26.76 -11.78 -20.10
C LYS A 145 -26.79 -10.76 -21.25
N GLU A 146 -27.45 -9.62 -21.05
CA GLU A 146 -27.47 -8.53 -22.04
C GLU A 146 -26.06 -8.03 -22.36
N THR A 147 -25.22 -7.87 -21.32
CA THR A 147 -23.83 -7.44 -21.48
C THR A 147 -23.00 -8.46 -22.26
N ILE A 148 -23.19 -9.76 -22.01
CA ILE A 148 -22.53 -10.83 -22.76
C ILE A 148 -22.99 -10.83 -24.21
N ASP A 149 -24.29 -10.68 -24.47
CA ASP A 149 -24.85 -10.65 -25.82
C ASP A 149 -24.30 -9.43 -26.60
N ASP A 150 -24.20 -8.26 -25.97
CA ASP A 150 -23.62 -7.04 -26.55
C ASP A 150 -22.13 -7.24 -26.89
N LEU A 151 -21.36 -7.80 -25.95
CA LEU A 151 -19.93 -8.08 -26.15
C LEU A 151 -19.70 -9.10 -27.25
N THR A 152 -20.52 -10.15 -27.30
CA THR A 152 -20.44 -11.21 -28.31
C THR A 152 -20.83 -10.68 -29.69
N SER A 153 -21.83 -9.80 -29.75
CA SER A 153 -22.26 -9.16 -31.00
C SER A 153 -21.24 -8.16 -31.54
N ALA A 154 -20.49 -7.50 -30.65
CA ALA A 154 -19.42 -6.60 -31.01
C ALA A 154 -18.10 -7.32 -31.38
N TYR A 155 -17.90 -8.53 -30.86
CA TYR A 155 -16.72 -9.35 -31.11
C TYR A 155 -16.64 -9.83 -32.57
N GLN A 156 -15.44 -9.74 -33.13
CA GLN A 156 -15.09 -10.32 -34.44
C GLN A 156 -13.76 -11.06 -34.27
N GLU A 157 -13.59 -12.23 -34.90
CA GLU A 157 -12.38 -13.06 -34.71
C GLU A 157 -11.07 -12.30 -34.99
N ASP A 158 -11.11 -11.36 -35.93
CA ASP A 158 -10.02 -10.50 -36.36
C ASP A 158 -9.90 -9.21 -35.53
N ARG A 159 -10.90 -8.85 -34.73
CA ARG A 159 -10.95 -7.60 -33.95
C ARG A 159 -11.34 -7.87 -32.49
N ARG A 160 -10.31 -8.13 -31.69
CA ARG A 160 -10.42 -8.30 -30.23
C ARG A 160 -10.35 -6.97 -29.50
N PHE A 161 -10.79 -6.96 -28.25
CA PHE A 161 -10.66 -5.78 -27.39
C PHE A 161 -9.19 -5.55 -27.01
N GLY A 162 -8.63 -4.45 -27.50
CA GLY A 162 -7.28 -3.97 -27.18
C GLY A 162 -7.23 -3.11 -25.93
N ALA A 163 -8.37 -2.53 -25.54
CA ALA A 163 -8.48 -1.78 -24.31
C ALA A 163 -9.86 -1.91 -23.66
N ILE A 164 -9.89 -1.88 -22.32
CA ILE A 164 -11.10 -1.71 -21.52
C ILE A 164 -10.94 -0.45 -20.69
N VAL A 165 -11.91 0.45 -20.75
CA VAL A 165 -11.91 1.70 -20.00
C VAL A 165 -13.16 1.74 -19.13
N VAL A 166 -12.99 1.68 -17.82
CA VAL A 166 -14.05 1.82 -16.83
C VAL A 166 -14.13 3.28 -16.44
N ASP A 167 -15.19 3.95 -16.89
CA ASP A 167 -15.44 5.35 -16.58
C ASP A 167 -15.69 5.57 -15.08
N HIS A 168 -15.46 6.78 -14.61
CA HIS A 168 -15.65 7.11 -13.19
C HIS A 168 -17.12 6.99 -12.77
N SER A 169 -18.05 7.22 -13.70
CA SER A 169 -19.50 7.17 -13.47
C SER A 169 -20.07 5.75 -13.32
N VAL A 170 -19.25 4.71 -13.50
CA VAL A 170 -19.69 3.31 -13.43
C VAL A 170 -19.97 2.93 -11.97
N PRO A 171 -21.19 2.48 -11.63
CA PRO A 171 -21.52 2.08 -10.27
C PRO A 171 -20.89 0.72 -9.93
N LEU A 172 -20.71 0.50 -8.64
CA LEU A 172 -20.08 -0.70 -8.10
C LEU A 172 -20.74 -2.02 -8.57
N THR A 173 -22.06 -2.03 -8.73
CA THR A 173 -22.81 -3.22 -9.18
C THR A 173 -22.40 -3.65 -10.59
N MET A 174 -22.19 -2.68 -11.50
CA MET A 174 -21.71 -2.95 -12.86
C MET A 174 -20.28 -3.53 -12.83
N ILE A 175 -19.40 -3.02 -11.96
CA ILE A 175 -18.04 -3.54 -11.79
C ILE A 175 -18.05 -4.99 -11.26
N LYS A 176 -18.94 -5.30 -10.31
CA LYS A 176 -19.13 -6.68 -9.81
C LYS A 176 -19.54 -7.63 -10.93
N MET A 177 -20.45 -7.19 -11.80
CA MET A 177 -20.91 -7.96 -12.95
C MET A 177 -19.81 -8.12 -14.01
N MET A 178 -19.07 -7.06 -14.31
CA MET A 178 -17.94 -7.12 -15.25
C MET A 178 -16.85 -8.09 -14.79
N ASN A 179 -16.61 -8.25 -13.49
CA ASN A 179 -15.74 -9.33 -12.99
C ASN A 179 -16.23 -10.72 -13.43
N SER A 180 -17.55 -10.96 -13.36
CA SER A 180 -18.14 -12.24 -13.77
C SER A 180 -17.99 -12.47 -15.27
N VAL A 181 -18.31 -11.44 -16.08
CA VAL A 181 -18.20 -11.46 -17.54
C VAL A 181 -16.75 -11.68 -17.99
N VAL A 182 -15.80 -10.95 -17.41
CA VAL A 182 -14.37 -11.10 -17.71
C VAL A 182 -13.90 -12.51 -17.35
N ARG A 183 -14.30 -13.05 -16.20
CA ARG A 183 -13.96 -14.41 -15.79
C ARG A 183 -14.52 -15.48 -16.74
N MET A 184 -15.75 -15.30 -17.21
CA MET A 184 -16.37 -16.19 -18.19
C MET A 184 -15.65 -16.14 -19.55
N GLY A 185 -15.28 -14.95 -20.02
CA GLY A 185 -14.64 -14.75 -21.32
C GLY A 185 -13.15 -15.14 -21.37
N CYS A 186 -12.47 -15.28 -20.22
CA CYS A 186 -11.00 -15.42 -20.20
C CYS A 186 -10.50 -16.84 -19.92
N GLY A 187 -11.39 -17.83 -19.97
CA GLY A 187 -10.99 -19.22 -19.99
C GLY A 187 -10.37 -19.69 -18.68
N GLY A 188 -11.08 -19.51 -17.56
CA GLY A 188 -10.73 -20.19 -16.31
C GLY A 188 -10.53 -21.70 -16.52
N GLU A 189 -9.90 -22.38 -15.57
CA GLU A 189 -9.53 -23.81 -15.62
C GLU A 189 -10.66 -24.73 -16.17
N TRP A 190 -11.92 -24.35 -15.93
CA TRP A 190 -13.12 -24.98 -16.50
C TRP A 190 -13.26 -24.91 -18.04
N CYS A 191 -12.87 -23.82 -18.70
CA CYS A 191 -12.88 -23.71 -20.17
C CYS A 191 -11.67 -24.41 -20.81
N ARG A 192 -10.61 -24.63 -20.04
CA ARG A 192 -9.35 -25.15 -20.55
C ARG A 192 -9.35 -26.67 -20.75
N GLU A 193 -10.21 -27.37 -20.02
CA GLU A 193 -10.18 -28.83 -19.95
C GLU A 193 -11.32 -29.54 -20.70
N GLN A 194 -12.38 -28.83 -21.14
CA GLN A 194 -13.51 -29.46 -21.84
C GLN A 194 -13.94 -28.87 -23.18
N THR A 195 -13.38 -27.75 -23.63
CA THR A 195 -13.71 -27.21 -24.95
C THR A 195 -12.45 -27.08 -25.78
N GLU A 196 -12.31 -27.94 -26.79
CA GLU A 196 -11.32 -27.83 -27.88
C GLU A 196 -11.50 -26.57 -28.75
N ASP A 197 -12.31 -25.60 -28.30
CA ASP A 197 -12.63 -24.39 -29.03
C ASP A 197 -11.93 -23.16 -28.42
N PRO A 198 -10.72 -22.82 -28.88
CA PRO A 198 -9.94 -21.65 -28.42
C PRO A 198 -10.56 -20.29 -28.82
N GLN A 199 -11.83 -20.23 -29.22
CA GLN A 199 -12.38 -19.17 -30.08
C GLN A 199 -12.91 -17.91 -29.40
N VAL A 200 -13.09 -17.83 -28.08
CA VAL A 200 -13.69 -16.62 -27.47
C VAL A 200 -12.77 -15.96 -26.44
N ARG A 201 -11.51 -15.73 -26.80
CA ARG A 201 -10.71 -14.72 -26.08
C ARG A 201 -11.19 -13.33 -26.49
N LEU A 202 -12.09 -12.75 -25.69
CA LEU A 202 -12.61 -11.39 -25.92
C LEU A 202 -11.47 -10.35 -25.96
N LEU A 203 -10.44 -10.54 -25.13
CA LEU A 203 -9.30 -9.63 -25.04
C LEU A 203 -8.16 -10.03 -25.97
N SER A 204 -7.47 -9.02 -26.50
CA SER A 204 -6.18 -9.21 -27.16
C SER A 204 -5.10 -9.61 -26.15
N ASN A 205 -4.02 -10.24 -26.62
CA ASN A 205 -2.87 -10.64 -25.78
C ASN A 205 -2.10 -9.43 -25.19
N HIS A 206 -2.47 -8.19 -25.51
CA HIS A 206 -1.82 -6.98 -25.02
C HIS A 206 -2.87 -5.94 -24.61
N ALA A 207 -3.91 -6.41 -23.90
CA ALA A 207 -5.00 -5.55 -23.47
C ALA A 207 -4.52 -4.51 -22.44
N LEU A 208 -4.96 -3.26 -22.63
CA LEU A 208 -4.84 -2.19 -21.65
C LEU A 208 -6.15 -2.08 -20.86
N ILE A 209 -6.09 -2.03 -19.54
CA ILE A 209 -7.28 -1.78 -18.73
C ILE A 209 -7.06 -0.54 -17.89
N LEU A 210 -7.96 0.43 -18.04
CA LEU A 210 -7.98 1.68 -17.29
C LEU A 210 -9.25 1.72 -16.46
N ALA A 211 -9.13 2.07 -15.18
CA ALA A 211 -10.29 2.32 -14.33
C ALA A 211 -10.13 3.65 -13.59
N PHE A 212 -11.07 4.55 -13.85
CA PHE A 212 -11.12 5.86 -13.22
C PHE A 212 -11.92 5.80 -11.90
N ILE A 213 -11.32 6.31 -10.83
CA ILE A 213 -11.82 6.24 -9.46
C ILE A 213 -11.86 7.67 -8.90
N THR A 214 -13.08 8.20 -8.78
CA THR A 214 -13.36 9.55 -8.26
C THR A 214 -13.99 9.54 -6.87
N ASP A 215 -14.41 8.37 -6.40
CA ASP A 215 -15.22 8.27 -5.20
C ASP A 215 -14.37 8.41 -3.94
N SER A 216 -14.85 9.22 -3.00
CA SER A 216 -14.26 9.39 -1.67
C SER A 216 -14.60 8.22 -0.75
N SER A 217 -15.62 7.42 -1.09
CA SER A 217 -16.00 6.28 -0.25
C SER A 217 -14.93 5.17 -0.34
N GLU A 218 -14.35 4.86 0.82
CA GLU A 218 -13.35 3.79 0.97
C GLU A 218 -13.85 2.44 0.45
N GLU A 219 -15.15 2.17 0.57
CA GLU A 219 -15.75 0.96 0.05
C GLU A 219 -15.66 0.89 -1.48
N VAL A 220 -16.05 1.94 -2.20
CA VAL A 220 -16.02 1.93 -3.68
C VAL A 220 -14.58 1.89 -4.17
N ARG A 221 -13.67 2.64 -3.55
CA ARG A 221 -12.23 2.60 -3.84
C ARG A 221 -11.68 1.18 -3.69
N THR A 222 -11.89 0.57 -2.53
CA THR A 222 -11.45 -0.80 -2.23
C THR A 222 -12.02 -1.81 -3.22
N ARG A 223 -13.27 -1.66 -3.63
CA ARG A 223 -13.89 -2.59 -4.58
C ARG A 223 -13.39 -2.41 -6.01
N LYS A 224 -13.12 -1.18 -6.46
CA LYS A 224 -12.47 -0.93 -7.75
C LYS A 224 -11.04 -1.49 -7.76
N HIS A 225 -10.29 -1.38 -6.66
CA HIS A 225 -9.00 -2.07 -6.51
C HIS A 225 -9.11 -3.59 -6.60
N ASN A 226 -10.11 -4.16 -5.93
CA ASN A 226 -10.36 -5.60 -5.98
C ASN A 226 -10.73 -6.09 -7.40
N PHE A 227 -11.48 -5.29 -8.17
CA PHE A 227 -11.74 -5.58 -9.59
C PHE A 227 -10.42 -5.64 -10.37
N LEU A 228 -9.59 -4.61 -10.25
CA LEU A 228 -8.29 -4.56 -10.94
C LEU A 228 -7.37 -5.71 -10.53
N ASP A 229 -7.30 -6.06 -9.24
CA ASP A 229 -6.50 -7.19 -8.77
C ASP A 229 -7.02 -8.55 -9.25
N ARG A 230 -8.33 -8.71 -9.40
CA ARG A 230 -8.92 -9.93 -9.97
C ARG A 230 -8.61 -10.04 -11.46
N VAL A 231 -8.93 -8.98 -12.21
CA VAL A 231 -8.61 -8.87 -13.64
C VAL A 231 -7.14 -9.19 -13.89
N ARG A 232 -6.23 -8.56 -13.12
CA ARG A 232 -4.78 -8.83 -13.19
C ARG A 232 -4.42 -10.31 -12.99
N LYS A 233 -5.09 -11.01 -12.08
CA LYS A 233 -4.81 -12.41 -11.73
C LYS A 233 -5.52 -13.43 -12.61
N GLU A 234 -6.63 -13.05 -13.24
CA GLU A 234 -7.50 -13.96 -14.02
C GLU A 234 -7.29 -13.85 -15.53
N LEU A 235 -6.81 -12.71 -16.06
CA LEU A 235 -6.65 -12.50 -17.50
C LEU A 235 -5.45 -13.21 -18.14
N GLY A 236 -4.48 -13.66 -17.35
CA GLY A 236 -3.27 -14.30 -17.84
C GLY A 236 -2.81 -15.42 -16.93
N GLU A 237 -1.96 -16.31 -17.46
CA GLU A 237 -1.24 -17.28 -16.62
C GLU A 237 -0.29 -16.59 -15.64
N ASP A 238 0.14 -15.39 -16.01
CA ASP A 238 1.02 -14.54 -15.24
C ASP A 238 0.27 -13.24 -14.88
N PRO A 239 0.37 -12.76 -13.63
CA PRO A 239 -0.23 -11.50 -13.24
C PRO A 239 0.26 -10.38 -14.18
N LEU A 240 -0.65 -9.54 -14.63
CA LEU A 240 -0.34 -8.38 -15.47
C LEU A 240 0.40 -7.28 -14.67
N PHE A 241 1.07 -6.36 -15.37
CA PHE A 241 1.60 -5.15 -14.73
C PHE A 241 0.45 -4.28 -14.27
N ARG A 242 0.57 -3.68 -13.08
CA ARG A 242 -0.43 -2.77 -12.53
C ARG A 242 0.21 -1.53 -11.95
N ALA A 243 -0.38 -0.38 -12.19
CA ALA A 243 -0.08 0.85 -11.47
C ALA A 243 -1.36 1.49 -10.92
N GLU A 244 -1.23 2.16 -9.79
CA GLU A 244 -2.22 3.06 -9.21
C GLU A 244 -1.59 4.46 -9.19
N ILE A 245 -2.22 5.40 -9.88
CA ILE A 245 -1.78 6.79 -9.92
C ILE A 245 -2.87 7.70 -9.36
N VAL A 246 -2.48 8.76 -8.66
CA VAL A 246 -3.38 9.80 -8.18
C VAL A 246 -3.03 11.10 -8.87
N MET A 247 -4.01 11.68 -9.53
CA MET A 247 -3.90 12.97 -10.20
C MET A 247 -4.52 14.04 -9.31
N LYS A 248 -3.77 15.10 -9.02
CA LYS A 248 -4.19 16.26 -8.26
C LYS A 248 -4.16 17.48 -9.16
N ASN A 249 -5.22 18.27 -9.14
CA ASN A 249 -5.24 19.53 -9.88
C ASN A 249 -4.49 20.61 -9.09
N THR A 250 -3.35 21.08 -9.61
CA THR A 250 -2.50 22.10 -8.97
C THR A 250 -3.23 23.42 -8.71
N HIS A 251 -4.31 23.71 -9.45
CA HIS A 251 -5.10 24.92 -9.31
C HIS A 251 -6.31 24.78 -8.38
N ASN A 252 -6.71 23.55 -8.04
CA ASN A 252 -7.91 23.28 -7.25
C ASN A 252 -7.62 22.22 -6.19
N GLU A 253 -7.19 22.69 -5.01
CA GLU A 253 -7.04 21.86 -3.82
C GLU A 253 -8.38 21.14 -3.53
N GLY A 254 -8.39 19.81 -3.65
CA GLY A 254 -9.54 18.96 -3.33
C GLY A 254 -10.03 18.05 -4.45
N VAL A 255 -9.76 18.35 -5.73
CA VAL A 255 -10.12 17.41 -6.82
C VAL A 255 -8.96 16.46 -7.06
N GLN A 256 -9.05 15.30 -6.42
CA GLN A 256 -8.16 14.16 -6.69
C GLN A 256 -8.92 13.08 -7.45
N MET A 257 -8.23 12.45 -8.40
CA MET A 257 -8.72 11.28 -9.10
C MET A 257 -7.66 10.20 -9.03
N GLU A 258 -8.06 9.01 -8.61
CA GLU A 258 -7.23 7.83 -8.71
C GLU A 258 -7.51 7.09 -10.02
N VAL A 259 -6.46 6.56 -10.65
CA VAL A 259 -6.57 5.75 -11.86
C VAL A 259 -5.75 4.48 -11.69
N GLY A 260 -6.43 3.35 -11.88
CA GLY A 260 -5.80 2.06 -11.99
C GLY A 260 -5.49 1.74 -13.45
N ILE A 261 -4.25 1.32 -13.71
CA ILE A 261 -3.75 0.95 -15.03
C ILE A 261 -3.27 -0.50 -14.96
N ILE A 262 -3.74 -1.35 -15.87
CA ILE A 262 -3.26 -2.72 -16.06
C ILE A 262 -2.81 -2.90 -17.50
N SER A 263 -1.66 -3.54 -17.70
CA SER A 263 -1.13 -3.81 -19.04
C SER A 263 -0.27 -5.08 -19.05
N GLU A 264 -0.21 -5.77 -20.18
CA GLU A 264 0.75 -6.86 -20.43
C GLU A 264 2.07 -6.37 -21.05
N ASP A 265 2.25 -5.07 -21.21
CA ASP A 265 3.38 -4.47 -21.92
C ASP A 265 4.70 -4.64 -21.16
N GLU A 266 5.72 -5.22 -21.79
CA GLU A 266 7.04 -5.39 -21.18
C GLU A 266 7.74 -4.05 -20.90
N ASP A 267 7.42 -3.00 -21.67
CA ASP A 267 7.91 -1.63 -21.49
C ASP A 267 7.01 -0.79 -20.56
N PHE A 268 6.13 -1.44 -19.79
CA PHE A 268 5.10 -0.79 -18.97
C PHE A 268 5.66 0.37 -18.13
N PHE A 269 6.75 0.15 -17.39
CA PHE A 269 7.30 1.17 -16.49
C PHE A 269 7.83 2.40 -17.23
N SER A 270 8.54 2.20 -18.35
CA SER A 270 9.07 3.29 -19.17
C SER A 270 7.93 4.09 -19.81
N LYS A 271 6.89 3.41 -20.31
CA LYS A 271 5.71 4.06 -20.88
C LYS A 271 4.88 4.76 -19.82
N LEU A 272 4.72 4.17 -18.63
CA LEU A 272 4.05 4.79 -17.49
C LEU A 272 4.75 6.09 -17.09
N TYR A 273 6.07 6.09 -16.97
CA TYR A 273 6.86 7.30 -16.68
C TYR A 273 6.65 8.39 -17.73
N ASN A 274 6.65 8.02 -19.02
CA ASN A 274 6.40 8.97 -20.10
C ASN A 274 4.98 9.53 -20.05
N ILE A 275 3.98 8.68 -19.77
CA ILE A 275 2.58 9.09 -19.62
C ILE A 275 2.44 10.07 -18.46
N THR A 276 2.95 9.74 -17.28
CA THR A 276 2.82 10.63 -16.11
C THR A 276 3.50 11.97 -16.39
N ARG A 277 4.74 11.95 -16.90
CA ARG A 277 5.47 13.17 -17.25
C ARG A 277 4.76 14.01 -18.31
N ASN A 278 4.22 13.39 -19.36
CA ASN A 278 3.51 14.11 -20.43
C ASN A 278 2.22 14.73 -19.90
N VAL A 279 1.47 14.01 -19.06
CA VAL A 279 0.24 14.54 -18.46
C VAL A 279 0.56 15.70 -17.51
N GLU A 280 1.62 15.61 -16.70
CA GLU A 280 2.07 16.73 -15.86
C GLU A 280 2.40 17.97 -16.69
N VAL A 281 3.22 17.80 -17.74
CA VAL A 281 3.68 18.91 -18.60
C VAL A 281 2.56 19.52 -19.43
N THR A 282 1.67 18.70 -19.98
CA THR A 282 0.63 19.16 -20.92
C THR A 282 -0.64 19.63 -20.23
N ALA A 283 -1.02 19.01 -19.10
CA ALA A 283 -2.25 19.31 -18.38
C ALA A 283 -2.04 20.13 -17.11
N GLY A 284 -0.79 20.32 -16.66
CA GLY A 284 -0.50 21.04 -15.41
C GLY A 284 -1.02 20.32 -14.16
N LEU A 285 -1.15 19.00 -14.23
CA LEU A 285 -1.58 18.15 -13.13
C LEU A 285 -0.37 17.69 -12.33
N ASP A 286 -0.54 17.51 -11.03
CA ASP A 286 0.43 16.83 -10.17
C ASP A 286 0.06 15.34 -10.13
N ILE A 287 1.01 14.44 -10.42
CA ILE A 287 0.75 13.01 -10.51
C ILE A 287 1.62 12.25 -9.51
N GLU A 288 0.95 11.52 -8.64
CA GLU A 288 1.58 10.67 -7.66
C GLU A 288 1.38 9.20 -8.04
N VAL A 289 2.45 8.46 -8.27
CA VAL A 289 2.37 7.00 -8.46
C VAL A 289 2.39 6.34 -7.08
N ARG A 290 1.22 5.90 -6.59
CA ARG A 290 1.08 5.33 -5.23
C ARG A 290 1.56 3.90 -5.14
N LYS A 291 1.27 3.11 -6.18
CA LYS A 291 1.54 1.67 -6.16
C LYS A 291 1.89 1.18 -7.55
N ILE A 292 2.90 0.31 -7.60
CA ILE A 292 3.22 -0.44 -8.80
C ILE A 292 3.40 -1.90 -8.42
N LEU A 293 2.74 -2.78 -9.17
CA LEU A 293 2.85 -4.22 -9.02
C LEU A 293 3.37 -4.80 -10.34
N GLY A 294 4.51 -5.47 -10.28
CA GLY A 294 5.10 -6.13 -11.44
C GLY A 294 4.27 -7.30 -11.94
N ALA A 295 4.47 -7.67 -13.21
CA ALA A 295 4.04 -8.95 -13.74
C ALA A 295 4.95 -10.10 -13.26
N ARG A 296 4.60 -11.35 -13.57
CA ARG A 296 5.60 -12.43 -13.42
C ARG A 296 6.71 -12.19 -14.44
N LEU A 297 7.94 -12.23 -13.96
CA LEU A 297 9.09 -12.14 -14.84
C LEU A 297 9.15 -13.41 -15.69
N LYS A 298 9.06 -13.26 -17.02
CA LYS A 298 9.31 -14.36 -17.94
C LYS A 298 10.73 -14.89 -17.71
N PRO A 299 10.96 -16.21 -17.84
CA PRO A 299 12.31 -16.75 -17.80
C PRO A 299 13.18 -16.05 -18.83
N GLN A 300 14.26 -15.40 -18.38
CA GLN A 300 15.23 -14.78 -19.27
C GLN A 300 16.32 -15.81 -19.55
N ASN A 301 16.43 -16.27 -20.81
CA ASN A 301 17.48 -17.21 -21.21
C ASN A 301 18.88 -16.60 -20.99
N ASP A 302 19.01 -15.29 -21.16
CA ASP A 302 20.23 -14.52 -20.93
C ASP A 302 20.05 -13.59 -19.72
N TYR A 303 19.68 -14.15 -18.56
CA TYR A 303 19.52 -13.39 -17.31
C TYR A 303 20.84 -12.73 -16.90
N ASN A 304 21.02 -11.46 -17.28
CA ASN A 304 22.14 -10.62 -16.89
C ASN A 304 21.60 -9.39 -16.12
N PRO A 305 21.16 -9.57 -14.86
CA PRO A 305 20.57 -8.49 -14.11
C PRO A 305 21.60 -7.37 -13.92
N ARG A 306 21.18 -6.12 -14.16
CA ARG A 306 21.95 -4.98 -13.69
C ARG A 306 21.89 -4.97 -12.17
N PHE A 307 23.05 -5.14 -11.54
CA PHE A 307 23.18 -4.93 -10.11
C PHE A 307 23.18 -3.43 -9.85
N PHE A 308 22.07 -2.92 -9.33
CA PHE A 308 21.99 -1.54 -8.88
C PHE A 308 22.79 -1.40 -7.59
N ARG A 309 23.72 -0.47 -7.59
CA ARG A 309 24.50 -0.05 -6.43
C ARG A 309 23.86 1.18 -5.81
N LEU A 310 24.23 1.51 -4.58
CA LEU A 310 23.74 2.73 -3.91
C LEU A 310 24.01 4.00 -4.76
N GLU A 311 25.12 4.02 -5.49
CA GLU A 311 25.51 5.10 -6.42
C GLU A 311 24.61 5.22 -7.67
N ASP A 312 23.82 4.20 -8.02
CA ASP A 312 22.85 4.27 -9.11
C ASP A 312 21.55 4.99 -8.71
N TYR A 313 21.33 5.23 -7.41
CA TYR A 313 20.15 5.93 -6.89
C TYR A 313 20.48 7.39 -6.63
N ASP A 314 19.52 8.29 -6.89
CA ASP A 314 19.64 9.69 -6.50
C ASP A 314 19.60 9.80 -4.97
N PRO A 315 20.70 10.23 -4.31
CA PRO A 315 20.72 10.35 -2.87
C PRO A 315 20.01 11.62 -2.38
N GLU A 316 19.70 12.59 -3.25
CA GLU A 316 19.18 13.91 -2.84
C GLU A 316 17.84 13.84 -2.11
N PRO A 317 16.84 13.02 -2.50
CA PRO A 317 15.62 12.86 -1.72
C PRO A 317 15.90 12.34 -0.30
N GLY A 318 16.82 11.37 -0.17
CA GLY A 318 17.21 10.80 1.12
C GLY A 318 17.96 11.81 1.99
N LYS A 319 18.88 12.60 1.40
CA LYS A 319 19.59 13.69 2.09
C LYS A 319 18.66 14.80 2.52
N LYS A 320 17.73 15.21 1.65
CA LYS A 320 16.73 16.23 1.95
C LYS A 320 15.86 15.76 3.12
N GLN A 321 15.30 14.54 3.02
CA GLN A 321 14.55 13.95 4.12
C GLN A 321 15.40 13.93 5.39
N TYR A 322 16.63 13.43 5.35
CA TYR A 322 17.54 13.39 6.48
C TYR A 322 17.77 14.76 7.13
N SER A 323 17.99 15.80 6.33
CA SER A 323 18.21 17.17 6.80
C SER A 323 16.96 17.85 7.36
N GLU A 324 15.77 17.42 6.93
CA GLU A 324 14.48 17.96 7.38
C GLU A 324 13.96 17.26 8.65
N GLN A 325 14.61 16.17 9.08
CA GLN A 325 14.19 15.43 10.28
C GLN A 325 14.46 16.24 11.55
N SER A 326 13.41 16.43 12.34
CA SER A 326 13.50 17.00 13.67
C SER A 326 12.92 16.00 14.68
N PRO A 327 13.74 15.07 15.21
CA PRO A 327 13.33 14.21 16.32
C PRO A 327 13.08 15.07 17.56
N ILE A 328 11.86 14.96 18.08
CA ILE A 328 11.36 15.70 19.25
C ILE A 328 11.18 14.75 20.43
N GLY A 329 11.10 13.44 20.22
CA GLY A 329 10.93 12.49 21.31
C GLY A 329 11.28 11.07 20.93
N ARG A 330 11.23 10.20 21.94
CA ARG A 330 11.49 8.76 21.83
C ARG A 330 10.26 8.00 22.30
N GLN A 331 9.81 7.05 21.48
CA GLN A 331 8.80 6.08 21.86
C GLN A 331 9.46 4.72 22.04
N SER A 332 9.30 4.10 23.20
CA SER A 332 9.80 2.78 23.52
C SER A 332 8.63 1.84 23.83
N LEU A 333 8.60 0.70 23.14
CA LEU A 333 7.64 -0.38 23.34
C LEU A 333 8.34 -1.52 24.07
N PHE A 334 7.80 -1.91 25.22
CA PHE A 334 8.33 -3.02 26.01
C PHE A 334 7.28 -4.12 26.14
N GLN A 335 7.70 -5.37 25.92
CA GLN A 335 6.92 -6.54 26.27
C GLN A 335 7.60 -7.26 27.43
N LEU A 336 6.93 -7.33 28.56
CA LEU A 336 7.42 -7.94 29.80
C LEU A 336 6.65 -9.23 30.09
N LYS A 337 7.35 -10.17 30.72
CA LYS A 337 6.78 -11.42 31.20
C LYS A 337 7.11 -11.66 32.66
N VAL A 338 6.09 -12.04 33.42
CA VAL A 338 6.23 -12.44 34.83
C VAL A 338 7.06 -13.72 34.92
N LYS A 339 8.02 -13.74 35.85
CA LYS A 339 8.82 -14.94 36.12
C LYS A 339 7.95 -16.07 36.66
N ALA A 340 8.31 -17.31 36.32
CA ALA A 340 7.55 -18.49 36.72
C ALA A 340 7.37 -18.56 38.25
N GLY A 341 6.13 -18.81 38.69
CA GLY A 341 5.79 -18.95 40.11
C GLY A 341 5.53 -17.61 40.84
N GLN A 342 5.58 -16.48 40.13
CA GLN A 342 5.21 -15.20 40.69
C GLN A 342 3.79 -14.80 40.26
N GLU A 343 3.00 -14.35 41.23
CA GLU A 343 1.70 -13.76 40.98
C GLU A 343 1.82 -12.24 40.97
N ILE A 344 1.17 -11.60 39.99
CA ILE A 344 1.02 -10.15 39.92
C ILE A 344 -0.44 -9.79 40.07
N SER A 345 -0.69 -8.64 40.68
CA SER A 345 -2.03 -8.09 40.78
C SER A 345 -2.01 -6.63 40.32
N ARG A 346 -3.20 -6.09 40.06
CA ARG A 346 -3.40 -4.74 39.56
C ARG A 346 -2.67 -3.66 40.37
N LEU A 347 -2.84 -3.67 41.69
CA LEU A 347 -2.35 -2.58 42.54
C LEU A 347 -0.81 -2.46 42.52
N PRO A 348 -0.02 -3.55 42.62
CA PRO A 348 1.42 -3.53 42.35
C PRO A 348 1.81 -2.97 40.98
N ILE A 349 1.10 -3.34 39.91
CA ILE A 349 1.39 -2.88 38.55
C ILE A 349 1.22 -1.36 38.45
N GLN A 350 0.10 -0.85 38.97
CA GLN A 350 -0.20 0.58 38.95
C GLN A 350 0.79 1.40 39.78
N ASN A 351 1.14 0.89 40.96
CA ASN A 351 2.16 1.51 41.81
C ASN A 351 3.53 1.49 41.13
N ALA A 352 3.90 0.39 40.48
CA ALA A 352 5.17 0.29 39.77
C ALA A 352 5.23 1.24 38.58
N LEU A 353 4.13 1.39 37.83
CA LEU A 353 4.02 2.36 36.74
C LEU A 353 4.19 3.79 37.24
N LEU A 354 3.51 4.16 38.33
CA LEU A 354 3.63 5.50 38.91
C LEU A 354 5.07 5.82 39.34
N VAL A 355 5.74 4.87 40.01
CA VAL A 355 7.14 5.03 40.45
C VAL A 355 8.11 5.06 39.26
N ALA A 356 7.85 4.28 38.21
CA ALA A 356 8.67 4.31 37.00
C ALA A 356 8.56 5.66 36.28
N CYS A 357 7.34 6.20 36.17
CA CYS A 357 7.12 7.52 35.58
C CYS A 357 7.83 8.63 36.36
N SER A 358 7.79 8.61 37.70
CA SER A 358 8.48 9.63 38.50
C SER A 358 10.01 9.57 38.37
N THR A 359 10.57 8.42 37.96
CA THR A 359 12.02 8.25 37.78
C THR A 359 12.53 8.92 36.50
N VAL A 360 11.69 8.99 35.45
CA VAL A 360 12.00 9.68 34.19
C VAL A 360 11.60 11.14 34.18
N ASN A 361 11.44 11.73 35.38
CA ASN A 361 11.10 13.13 35.58
C ASN A 361 9.77 13.56 34.94
N HIS A 362 8.89 12.60 34.63
CA HIS A 362 7.51 12.90 34.28
C HIS A 362 6.80 13.33 35.57
N GLN A 363 6.31 14.57 35.62
CA GLN A 363 5.49 15.04 36.75
C GLN A 363 4.10 14.41 36.67
N VAL A 364 4.02 13.10 36.87
CA VAL A 364 2.76 12.35 36.87
C VAL A 364 2.12 12.50 38.24
N ASN A 365 1.08 13.32 38.30
CA ASN A 365 0.28 13.50 39.51
C ASN A 365 -0.68 12.32 39.75
N GLU A 366 -1.08 11.61 38.70
CA GLU A 366 -2.03 10.50 38.80
C GLU A 366 -1.88 9.51 37.64
N VAL A 367 -1.93 8.20 37.95
CA VAL A 367 -2.12 7.13 36.96
C VAL A 367 -3.61 6.87 36.84
N ARG A 368 -4.18 7.05 35.64
CA ARG A 368 -5.58 6.77 35.37
C ARG A 368 -5.75 5.35 34.88
N THR A 369 -6.59 4.57 35.56
CA THR A 369 -7.07 3.30 35.00
C THR A 369 -8.16 3.62 34.00
N ILE A 370 -7.97 3.26 32.74
CA ILE A 370 -8.93 3.59 31.67
C ILE A 370 -10.03 2.54 31.62
N THR A 371 -9.67 1.25 31.73
CA THR A 371 -10.62 0.16 31.61
C THR A 371 -10.10 -1.13 32.24
N GLU A 372 -11.05 -1.96 32.68
CA GLU A 372 -10.82 -3.32 33.17
C GLU A 372 -11.37 -4.32 32.14
N ILE A 373 -10.55 -5.29 31.73
CA ILE A 373 -10.94 -6.30 30.73
C ILE A 373 -10.71 -7.67 31.33
N GLY A 374 -11.78 -8.26 31.90
CA GLY A 374 -11.65 -9.50 32.66
C GLY A 374 -10.74 -9.29 33.88
N SER A 375 -9.66 -10.07 33.97
CA SER A 375 -8.63 -9.88 35.01
C SER A 375 -7.56 -8.84 34.62
N GLY A 376 -7.54 -8.41 33.36
CA GLY A 376 -6.54 -7.48 32.82
C GLY A 376 -6.90 -6.01 33.04
N ILE A 377 -5.93 -5.13 32.82
CA ILE A 377 -6.10 -3.68 32.97
C ILE A 377 -5.40 -2.92 31.85
N ILE A 378 -5.95 -1.74 31.55
CA ILE A 378 -5.26 -0.69 30.80
C ILE A 378 -5.06 0.50 31.74
N SER A 379 -3.81 0.88 31.97
CA SER A 379 -3.44 2.02 32.81
C SER A 379 -2.64 3.03 31.99
N SER A 380 -2.91 4.31 32.20
CA SER A 380 -2.21 5.41 31.53
C SER A 380 -1.64 6.38 32.54
N ALA A 381 -0.43 6.86 32.27
CA ALA A 381 0.23 7.94 32.98
C ALA A 381 0.53 9.03 31.97
N LEU A 382 0.02 10.24 32.18
CA LEU A 382 0.20 11.38 31.28
C LEU A 382 0.94 12.50 32.03
N SER A 383 1.87 13.14 31.35
CA SER A 383 2.65 14.27 31.87
C SER A 383 2.99 15.26 30.75
N PRO A 384 3.40 16.50 31.06
CA PRO A 384 3.93 17.42 30.06
C PRO A 384 5.19 16.88 29.35
N GLU A 385 5.95 16.02 30.02
CA GLU A 385 7.21 15.46 29.50
C GLU A 385 7.02 14.17 28.69
N GLY A 386 5.82 13.60 28.66
CA GLY A 386 5.56 12.34 27.97
C GLY A 386 4.35 11.57 28.48
N SER A 387 4.21 10.32 28.03
CA SER A 387 3.13 9.42 28.41
C SER A 387 3.60 7.98 28.53
N ALA A 388 3.02 7.21 29.44
CA ALA A 388 3.19 5.77 29.50
C ALA A 388 1.82 5.08 29.51
N ILE A 389 1.60 4.16 28.57
CA ILE A 389 0.41 3.32 28.49
C ILE A 389 0.83 1.89 28.78
N LEU A 390 0.19 1.26 29.76
CA LEU A 390 0.45 -0.10 30.18
C LEU A 390 -0.80 -0.96 29.97
N VAL A 391 -0.62 -2.11 29.33
CA VAL A 391 -1.64 -3.14 29.15
C VAL A 391 -1.19 -4.41 29.85
N TRP A 392 -2.02 -4.94 30.74
CA TRP A 392 -1.80 -6.25 31.37
C TRP A 392 -2.93 -7.19 30.98
N ASP A 393 -2.57 -8.40 30.57
CA ASP A 393 -3.52 -9.43 30.10
C ASP A 393 -4.34 -10.09 31.22
N GLY A 394 -4.04 -9.77 32.49
CA GLY A 394 -4.67 -10.41 33.65
C GLY A 394 -3.98 -11.70 34.09
N ASN A 395 -2.84 -12.03 33.48
CA ASN A 395 -2.04 -13.20 33.80
C ASN A 395 -0.56 -12.82 33.88
N SER A 396 0.23 -13.09 32.84
CA SER A 396 1.70 -13.05 32.91
C SER A 396 2.36 -12.04 31.98
N ARG A 397 1.60 -11.35 31.12
CA ARG A 397 2.15 -10.47 30.09
C ARG A 397 1.76 -9.02 30.36
N VAL A 398 2.77 -8.14 30.34
CA VAL A 398 2.59 -6.70 30.44
C VAL A 398 3.25 -6.04 29.24
N ASP A 399 2.45 -5.33 28.44
CA ASP A 399 2.92 -4.53 27.31
C ASP A 399 2.90 -3.05 27.70
N ILE A 400 3.97 -2.32 27.38
CA ILE A 400 4.12 -0.92 27.74
C ILE A 400 4.49 -0.12 26.51
N ASN A 401 3.83 1.01 26.33
CA ASN A 401 4.16 2.04 25.38
C ASN A 401 4.57 3.30 26.14
N LEU A 402 5.87 3.56 26.21
CA LEU A 402 6.45 4.76 26.80
C LEU A 402 6.78 5.75 25.70
N PHE A 403 6.36 7.01 25.86
CA PHE A 403 6.74 8.12 25.01
C PHE A 403 7.32 9.24 25.87
N SER A 404 8.49 9.75 25.51
CA SER A 404 9.13 10.90 26.13
C SER A 404 9.42 11.98 25.10
N PHE A 405 9.22 13.25 25.47
CA PHE A 405 9.65 14.41 24.69
C PHE A 405 11.15 14.70 24.77
N ASP A 406 11.92 13.85 25.45
CA ASP A 406 13.36 13.80 25.27
C ASP A 406 13.78 12.50 24.58
N ASP A 407 14.72 12.63 23.66
CA ASP A 407 15.28 11.50 22.93
C ASP A 407 16.47 10.88 23.69
N LYS A 408 16.30 10.67 24.99
CA LYS A 408 17.34 10.11 25.85
C LYS A 408 17.04 8.65 26.15
N GLU A 409 17.92 7.77 25.69
CA GLU A 409 17.81 6.34 25.95
C GLU A 409 17.87 6.02 27.45
N GLU A 410 18.61 6.83 28.22
CA GLU A 410 18.78 6.64 29.67
C GLU A 410 17.43 6.68 30.41
N ASN A 411 16.47 7.48 29.93
CA ASN A 411 15.16 7.56 30.54
C ASN A 411 14.36 6.27 30.30
N ALA A 412 14.34 5.78 29.07
CA ALA A 412 13.71 4.50 28.74
C ALA A 412 14.30 3.35 29.58
N ASN A 413 15.63 3.33 29.73
CA ASN A 413 16.34 2.35 30.56
C ASN A 413 15.97 2.47 32.05
N ALA A 414 15.98 3.67 32.61
CA ALA A 414 15.64 3.90 34.02
C ALA A 414 14.18 3.53 34.33
N PHE A 415 13.26 3.87 33.43
CA PHE A 415 11.84 3.49 33.54
C PHE A 415 11.68 1.96 33.57
N LEU A 416 12.33 1.27 32.63
CA LEU A 416 12.25 -0.18 32.48
C LEU A 416 12.87 -0.92 33.67
N GLU A 417 14.01 -0.44 34.19
CA GLU A 417 14.68 -1.00 35.36
C GLU A 417 13.77 -0.98 36.60
N VAL A 418 13.06 0.13 36.82
CA VAL A 418 12.12 0.25 37.94
C VAL A 418 10.99 -0.77 37.82
N LEU A 419 10.38 -0.89 36.64
CA LEU A 419 9.26 -1.82 36.43
C LEU A 419 9.70 -3.28 36.58
N THR A 420 10.78 -3.66 35.91
CA THR A 420 11.31 -5.04 35.94
C THR A 420 11.74 -5.42 37.35
N THR A 421 12.33 -4.51 38.11
CA THR A 421 12.72 -4.75 39.52
C THR A 421 11.50 -4.85 40.43
N LYS A 422 10.55 -3.91 40.34
CA LYS A 422 9.37 -3.87 41.22
C LYS A 422 8.42 -5.04 40.99
N LEU A 423 8.29 -5.47 39.74
CA LEU A 423 7.38 -6.54 39.34
C LEU A 423 8.10 -7.88 39.13
N ASN A 424 9.43 -7.93 39.28
CA ASN A 424 10.29 -9.10 39.04
C ASN A 424 9.92 -9.82 37.71
N MET A 425 9.95 -9.04 36.63
CA MET A 425 9.64 -9.46 35.27
C MET A 425 10.91 -9.54 34.41
N ASP A 426 10.85 -10.36 33.36
CA ASP A 426 11.85 -10.40 32.30
C ASP A 426 11.37 -9.60 31.08
N VAL A 427 12.29 -8.93 30.41
CA VAL A 427 12.02 -8.24 29.14
C VAL A 427 12.06 -9.28 28.02
N VAL A 428 10.93 -9.46 27.34
CA VAL A 428 10.81 -10.37 26.19
C VAL A 428 11.15 -9.65 24.90
N GLN A 429 10.66 -8.42 24.76
CA GLN A 429 10.87 -7.60 23.58
C GLN A 429 11.01 -6.13 23.97
N ARG A 430 11.87 -5.42 23.24
CA ARG A 430 12.02 -3.97 23.28
C ARG A 430 12.07 -3.47 21.83
N ASP A 431 11.33 -2.42 21.53
CA ASP A 431 11.38 -1.70 20.26
C ASP A 431 11.42 -0.20 20.57
N GLU A 432 12.15 0.57 19.78
CA GLU A 432 12.35 2.00 20.00
C GLU A 432 12.25 2.76 18.69
N GLN A 433 11.48 3.85 18.71
CA GLN A 433 11.15 4.63 17.53
C GLN A 433 11.28 6.12 17.86
N PRO A 434 11.98 6.90 17.02
CA PRO A 434 11.98 8.35 17.16
C PRO A 434 10.61 8.90 16.76
N ARG A 435 10.26 10.05 17.34
CA ARG A 435 9.03 10.80 17.05
C ARG A 435 9.39 12.25 16.80
N GLY A 436 8.69 12.89 15.88
CA GLY A 436 8.91 14.29 15.55
C GLY A 436 8.37 14.67 14.17
N THR A 437 8.90 15.73 13.59
CA THR A 437 8.45 16.30 12.31
C THR A 437 9.45 16.03 11.18
N GLY A 438 8.97 16.01 9.93
CA GLY A 438 9.83 15.81 8.76
C GLY A 438 10.11 14.34 8.44
N ARG A 439 9.14 13.44 8.71
CA ARG A 439 9.26 11.98 8.46
C ARG A 439 10.47 11.38 9.20
N VAL A 440 10.51 11.64 10.51
CA VAL A 440 11.58 11.20 11.41
C VAL A 440 11.68 9.69 11.44
N ILE A 441 12.88 9.20 11.13
CA ILE A 441 13.27 7.79 11.22
C ILE A 441 14.59 7.62 11.99
N ASN A 442 15.29 8.71 12.31
CA ASN A 442 16.55 8.72 13.04
C ASN A 442 16.40 9.39 14.41
N PHE A 443 17.18 8.93 15.39
CA PHE A 443 17.32 9.62 16.67
C PHE A 443 18.24 10.84 16.53
N LEU A 444 18.14 11.77 17.47
CA LEU A 444 18.94 12.99 17.51
C LEU A 444 20.45 12.69 17.60
N SER A 445 20.81 11.59 18.25
CA SER A 445 22.19 11.07 18.29
C SER A 445 22.70 10.74 16.89
N ASP A 446 21.87 10.12 16.06
CA ASP A 446 22.25 9.65 14.72
C ASP A 446 22.46 10.84 13.79
N ILE A 447 21.61 11.87 13.92
CA ILE A 447 21.73 13.13 13.16
C ILE A 447 23.00 13.89 13.55
N LYS A 448 23.32 13.97 14.85
CA LYS A 448 24.50 14.70 15.34
C LYS A 448 25.82 13.98 15.09
N ASN A 449 25.82 12.66 15.17
CA ASN A 449 27.04 11.85 15.12
C ASN A 449 27.40 11.40 13.70
N THR A 450 26.53 11.62 12.71
CA THR A 450 26.91 11.39 11.31
C THR A 450 27.88 12.50 10.92
N PRO A 451 29.19 12.22 10.82
CA PRO A 451 30.11 13.19 10.24
C PRO A 451 29.57 13.42 8.84
N LEU A 452 29.27 14.67 8.49
CA LEU A 452 28.80 15.06 7.16
C LEU A 452 29.50 14.17 6.13
N LEU A 453 28.73 13.30 5.47
CA LEU A 453 29.16 12.37 4.41
C LEU A 453 29.96 13.08 3.29
N GLU A 454 29.97 14.41 3.31
CA GLU A 454 30.88 15.30 2.61
C GLU A 454 32.37 14.90 2.71
N GLN A 455 32.86 14.41 3.85
CA GLN A 455 34.29 14.09 3.99
C GLN A 455 34.72 12.76 3.34
N GLU A 456 33.80 11.82 3.10
CA GLU A 456 34.13 10.55 2.43
C GLU A 456 33.95 10.63 0.91
N GLN A 457 33.03 11.47 0.41
CA GLN A 457 32.92 11.74 -1.02
C GLN A 457 34.12 12.58 -1.56
N GLU A 458 34.70 13.48 -0.76
CA GLU A 458 35.96 14.15 -1.13
C GLU A 458 37.16 13.20 -1.20
N LYS A 459 37.16 12.07 -0.46
CA LYS A 459 38.21 11.05 -0.57
C LYS A 459 38.05 10.11 -1.76
N GLN A 460 36.82 9.91 -2.24
CA GLN A 460 36.56 9.03 -3.39
C GLN A 460 36.64 9.74 -4.76
N THR A 461 36.63 11.07 -4.79
CA THR A 461 36.82 11.88 -6.02
C THR A 461 38.29 12.15 -6.35
N GLY A 462 39.24 11.54 -5.65
CA GLY A 462 40.63 11.45 -6.12
C GLY A 462 40.69 10.77 -7.49
N PRO A 463 41.57 11.21 -8.42
CA PRO A 463 41.55 10.75 -9.80
C PRO A 463 41.61 9.24 -9.86
N SER A 464 40.52 8.62 -10.32
CA SER A 464 40.48 7.22 -10.69
C SER A 464 41.58 7.02 -11.74
N LYS A 465 42.67 6.36 -11.34
CA LYS A 465 43.53 5.70 -12.31
C LYS A 465 42.67 4.62 -12.95
N GLU A 466 42.17 4.91 -14.14
CA GLU A 466 41.65 3.92 -15.09
C GLU A 466 42.80 2.99 -15.49
N ASP A 467 43.20 2.10 -14.57
CA ASP A 467 43.95 0.90 -14.94
C ASP A 467 42.91 -0.10 -15.43
N GLY A 468 42.85 -0.28 -16.75
CA GLY A 468 41.95 -1.17 -17.48
C GLY A 468 42.01 -2.62 -17.00
N LYS A 469 41.26 -2.91 -15.94
CA LYS A 469 40.92 -4.27 -15.55
C LYS A 469 39.65 -4.66 -16.27
N GLU A 470 39.82 -5.38 -17.38
CA GLU A 470 38.78 -6.26 -17.91
C GLU A 470 38.20 -7.07 -16.75
N TYR A 471 36.89 -6.91 -16.51
CA TYR A 471 36.16 -7.85 -15.69
C TYR A 471 36.25 -9.22 -16.37
N PRO A 472 36.66 -10.29 -15.66
CA PRO A 472 36.73 -11.60 -16.26
C PRO A 472 35.32 -11.98 -16.73
N SER A 473 35.18 -12.13 -18.05
CA SER A 473 33.98 -12.66 -18.68
C SER A 473 33.58 -13.93 -17.95
N ALA A 474 32.33 -14.00 -17.48
CA ALA A 474 31.78 -15.17 -16.84
C ALA A 474 32.08 -16.41 -17.70
N ARG A 475 32.88 -17.33 -17.16
CA ARG A 475 33.13 -18.62 -17.79
C ARG A 475 31.78 -19.32 -17.91
N THR A 476 31.34 -19.53 -19.15
CA THR A 476 30.29 -20.48 -19.50
C THR A 476 30.68 -21.84 -18.96
N ARG A 477 29.98 -22.29 -17.92
CA ARG A 477 30.10 -23.63 -17.35
C ARG A 477 29.15 -24.55 -18.12
N ASN A 478 29.48 -24.85 -19.37
CA ASN A 478 28.99 -26.06 -20.04
C ASN A 478 30.02 -27.13 -19.75
N ASP A 479 29.65 -28.07 -18.89
CA ASP A 479 30.13 -29.45 -18.80
C ASP A 479 29.51 -30.04 -17.53
N TYR A 480 28.26 -30.51 -17.67
CA TYR A 480 27.75 -31.58 -16.82
C TYR A 480 27.44 -32.74 -17.76
N ASP A 481 28.45 -33.59 -17.92
CA ASP A 481 28.25 -34.97 -18.33
C ASP A 481 27.29 -35.63 -17.34
N GLY A 482 26.27 -36.27 -17.89
CA GLY A 482 25.40 -37.13 -17.13
C GLY A 482 26.15 -38.38 -16.69
N ASP A 483 25.91 -38.79 -15.45
CA ASP A 483 25.94 -40.18 -15.04
C ASP A 483 25.04 -40.36 -13.81
N GLU A 484 24.12 -41.32 -13.94
CA GLU A 484 23.48 -42.15 -12.90
C GLU A 484 22.87 -41.48 -11.66
N PHE A 485 21.52 -41.37 -11.62
CA PHE A 485 20.62 -42.28 -10.87
C PHE A 485 19.14 -41.94 -11.08
#